data_AF-E8NA88-F1
#
_entry.id   AF-E8NA88-F1
#
_cell.length_a   1.000
_cell.length_b   1.000
_cell.length_c   1.000
_cell.angle_alpha   90.00
_cell.angle_beta   90.00
_cell.angle_gamma   90.00
#
_symmetry.space_group_name_H-M   'P 1'
#
loop_
_entity.id
_entity.type
_entity.pdbx_description
1 polymer ?
#
loop_
_entity_poly.entity_id
_entity_poly.type
_entity_poly.pdbx_seq_one_letter_code
_entity_poly.pdbx_strand_id
1 'polypeptide(L)'
;MPLTVDMLLAGPRGRRLCLEVLRLAPDGPAVRDATWAVSWAARALAENPGTILAIGGDSSSFTEPEVSPAEAAAALERVAMPELTDALLFEALSIAVDLAAYWQPPSGEDVLAGTEELRPVLERVAAAVAGTPGIEWWESGVERNAQARVRWENYPASTEAPDEISARWRSEQVAEEVDFAQQLDNVRRSGSWWSTPAARLPRSTRVRAAGGPVGLTLVEDSLGWTSAHVQPIAAPDGEVIEIDGPEAWAALCRRHPFPLTASRRNVWEWTTGREGMWVQPDWAAVAGEAAGVHLSVSGYLATAGRVIELGDLGASTVAGWGPDETFWFTPVEPSAPEEEWVCDGPAWRVA
;
A
#
# COMPACT_ATOMS: atom_id res chain seq x y z
N MET A 1 -14.70 -7.05 8.03
CA MET A 1 -15.76 -6.01 8.20
C MET A 1 -16.19 -5.50 6.82
N PRO A 2 -17.48 -5.14 6.56
CA PRO A 2 -17.85 -4.63 5.24
C PRO A 2 -17.15 -3.30 4.93
N LEU A 3 -16.71 -3.13 3.69
CA LEU A 3 -16.06 -1.93 3.22
C LEU A 3 -17.09 -0.79 3.15
N THR A 4 -16.79 0.33 3.80
CA THR A 4 -17.66 1.50 3.84
C THR A 4 -17.03 2.70 3.12
N VAL A 5 -17.87 3.68 2.77
CA VAL A 5 -17.40 4.96 2.21
C VAL A 5 -16.40 5.63 3.15
N ASP A 6 -16.72 5.69 4.44
CA ASP A 6 -15.86 6.32 5.44
C ASP A 6 -14.50 5.61 5.54
N MET A 7 -14.47 4.27 5.48
CA MET A 7 -13.22 3.51 5.48
C MET A 7 -12.35 3.81 4.26
N LEU A 8 -12.94 3.83 3.06
CA LEU A 8 -12.22 4.15 1.82
C LEU A 8 -11.64 5.56 1.84
N LEU A 9 -12.39 6.53 2.37
CA LEU A 9 -11.96 7.93 2.31
C LEU A 9 -11.12 8.37 3.51
N ALA A 10 -11.04 7.57 4.57
CA ALA A 10 -10.24 7.89 5.75
C ALA A 10 -8.72 7.90 5.48
N GLY A 11 -8.24 6.98 4.64
CA GLY A 11 -6.82 6.82 4.33
C GLY A 11 -6.45 7.29 2.91
N PRO A 12 -5.16 7.57 2.64
CA PRO A 12 -4.70 7.97 1.31
C PRO A 12 -4.93 6.87 0.25
N ARG A 13 -4.77 5.59 0.61
CA ARG A 13 -4.88 4.49 -0.36
C ARG A 13 -6.30 4.28 -0.88
N GLY A 14 -7.31 4.32 -0.03
CA GLY A 14 -8.71 4.23 -0.49
C GLY A 14 -9.17 5.46 -1.29
N ARG A 15 -8.69 6.67 -0.96
CA ARG A 15 -8.90 7.87 -1.79
C ARG A 15 -8.22 7.73 -3.15
N ARG A 16 -7.00 7.19 -3.16
CA ARG A 16 -6.26 6.92 -4.40
C ARG A 16 -6.97 5.92 -5.29
N LEU A 17 -7.47 4.81 -4.73
CA LEU A 17 -8.32 3.85 -5.44
C LEU A 17 -9.51 4.55 -6.11
N CYS A 18 -10.24 5.40 -5.38
CA CYS A 18 -11.40 6.13 -5.91
C CYS A 18 -11.02 7.09 -7.04
N LEU A 19 -9.86 7.76 -6.94
CA LEU A 19 -9.35 8.61 -8.00
C LEU A 19 -9.02 7.79 -9.26
N GLU A 20 -8.31 6.67 -9.11
CA GLU A 20 -7.88 5.83 -10.23
C GLU A 20 -9.07 5.14 -10.93
N VAL A 21 -10.15 4.80 -10.22
CA VAL A 21 -11.40 4.32 -10.84
C VAL A 21 -11.93 5.31 -11.89
N LEU A 22 -11.92 6.62 -11.60
CA LEU A 22 -12.35 7.64 -12.58
C LEU A 22 -11.33 7.84 -13.71
N ARG A 23 -10.03 7.69 -13.44
CA ARG A 23 -8.98 7.84 -14.44
C ARG A 23 -8.92 6.67 -15.42
N LEU A 24 -9.37 5.49 -15.01
CA LEU A 24 -9.53 4.30 -15.85
C LEU A 24 -10.86 4.30 -16.64
N ALA A 25 -11.67 5.35 -16.54
CA ALA A 25 -12.86 5.47 -17.38
C ALA A 25 -12.48 5.51 -18.88
N PRO A 26 -13.34 4.97 -19.78
CA PRO A 26 -13.06 4.93 -21.21
C PRO A 26 -12.68 6.30 -21.79
N ASP A 27 -11.67 6.32 -22.66
CA ASP A 27 -11.15 7.58 -23.22
C ASP A 27 -12.26 8.41 -23.87
N GLY A 28 -12.24 9.71 -23.53
CA GLY A 28 -13.22 10.67 -23.98
C GLY A 28 -12.84 12.09 -23.58
N PRO A 29 -13.50 13.11 -24.13
CA PRO A 29 -13.16 14.50 -23.85
C PRO A 29 -13.18 14.84 -22.35
N ALA A 30 -14.17 14.32 -21.61
CA ALA A 30 -14.27 14.54 -20.16
C ALA A 30 -13.13 13.88 -19.38
N VAL A 31 -12.75 12.64 -19.73
CA VAL A 31 -11.64 11.92 -19.08
C VAL A 31 -10.30 12.60 -19.36
N ARG A 32 -10.07 13.07 -20.58
CA ARG A 32 -8.84 13.81 -20.93
C ARG A 32 -8.74 15.14 -20.21
N ASP A 33 -9.85 15.88 -20.12
CA ASP A 33 -9.91 17.14 -19.38
C ASP A 33 -9.70 16.93 -17.88
N ALA A 34 -10.34 15.90 -17.30
CA ALA A 34 -10.12 15.53 -15.90
C ALA A 34 -8.69 15.09 -15.63
N THR A 35 -8.10 14.26 -16.51
CA THR A 35 -6.70 13.83 -16.39
C THR A 35 -5.76 15.04 -16.43
N TRP A 36 -5.96 15.96 -17.38
CA TRP A 36 -5.19 17.19 -17.48
C TRP A 36 -5.32 18.06 -16.22
N ALA A 37 -6.55 18.30 -15.76
CA ALA A 37 -6.82 19.15 -14.60
C ALA A 37 -6.24 18.54 -13.31
N VAL A 38 -6.40 17.23 -13.11
CA VAL A 38 -5.81 16.49 -11.98
C VAL A 38 -4.29 16.58 -12.02
N SER A 39 -3.64 16.37 -13.17
CA SER A 39 -2.17 16.45 -13.25
C SER A 39 -1.63 17.82 -12.85
N TRP A 40 -2.27 18.91 -13.27
CA TRP A 40 -1.82 20.26 -12.91
C TRP A 40 -2.13 20.64 -11.46
N ALA A 41 -3.33 20.32 -10.97
CA ALA A 41 -3.69 20.56 -9.58
C ALA A 41 -2.82 19.75 -8.62
N ALA A 42 -2.56 18.48 -8.93
CA ALA A 42 -1.67 17.62 -8.15
C ALA A 42 -0.24 18.16 -8.14
N ARG A 43 0.27 18.58 -9.31
CA ARG A 43 1.61 19.16 -9.41
C ARG A 43 1.79 20.37 -8.51
N ALA A 44 0.80 21.27 -8.45
CA ALA A 44 0.85 22.45 -7.59
C ALA A 44 0.88 22.11 -6.10
N LEU A 45 0.42 20.92 -5.71
CA LEU A 45 0.36 20.43 -4.34
C LEU A 45 1.55 19.53 -3.95
N ALA A 46 2.33 19.05 -4.91
CA ALA A 46 3.47 18.18 -4.63
C ALA A 46 4.61 18.98 -4.00
N GLU A 47 5.19 18.47 -2.90
CA GLU A 47 6.39 19.08 -2.30
C GLU A 47 7.60 19.01 -3.24
N ASN A 48 7.67 17.97 -4.07
CA ASN A 48 8.73 17.74 -5.04
C ASN A 48 8.13 17.45 -6.42
N PRO A 49 7.62 18.46 -7.17
CA PRO A 49 6.88 18.24 -8.42
C PRO A 49 7.76 17.79 -9.59
N GLY A 50 9.09 17.71 -9.43
CA GLY A 50 10.02 17.43 -10.51
C GLY A 50 10.07 18.53 -11.58
N THR A 51 10.80 18.27 -12.67
CA THR A 51 11.02 19.24 -13.76
C THR A 51 10.24 18.86 -15.01
N ILE A 52 9.54 19.82 -15.63
CA ILE A 52 8.90 19.62 -16.94
C ILE A 52 9.84 20.06 -18.05
N LEU A 53 10.07 19.15 -19.01
CA LEU A 53 10.76 19.46 -20.26
C LEU A 53 9.73 19.61 -21.38
N ALA A 54 9.49 20.84 -21.82
CA ALA A 54 8.67 21.11 -23.00
C ALA A 54 9.53 21.02 -24.27
N ILE A 55 9.26 20.03 -25.12
CA ILE A 55 9.96 19.83 -26.40
C ILE A 55 9.03 20.24 -27.54
N GLY A 56 9.37 21.33 -28.23
CA GLY A 56 8.57 21.91 -29.32
C GLY A 56 7.66 23.05 -28.86
N GLY A 57 7.57 24.11 -29.68
CA GLY A 57 6.89 25.36 -29.37
C GLY A 57 7.51 26.53 -30.16
N ASP A 58 6.88 27.70 -30.11
CA ASP A 58 7.60 28.93 -30.44
C ASP A 58 8.65 29.22 -29.34
N SER A 59 9.54 30.19 -29.53
CA SER A 59 10.60 30.49 -28.56
C SER A 59 10.10 31.10 -27.23
N SER A 60 8.79 31.06 -26.94
CA SER A 60 8.25 31.53 -25.67
C SER A 60 8.56 30.55 -24.52
N SER A 61 8.70 31.11 -23.32
CA SER A 61 8.85 30.32 -22.11
C SER A 61 7.53 29.60 -21.79
N PHE A 62 7.60 28.28 -21.60
CA PHE A 62 6.48 27.51 -21.07
C PHE A 62 6.04 28.07 -19.72
N THR A 63 4.75 28.33 -19.58
CA THR A 63 4.13 28.76 -18.31
C THR A 63 3.29 27.60 -17.80
N GLU A 64 3.56 27.12 -16.59
CA GLU A 64 2.77 26.06 -15.97
C GLU A 64 1.33 26.55 -15.78
N PRO A 65 0.32 25.79 -16.23
CA PRO A 65 -1.08 26.09 -15.95
C PRO A 65 -1.35 26.13 -14.45
N GLU A 66 -2.03 27.19 -14.00
CA GLU A 66 -2.61 27.26 -12.66
C GLU A 66 -3.96 26.54 -12.68
N VAL A 67 -4.05 25.41 -11.99
CA VAL A 67 -5.29 24.64 -11.83
C VAL A 67 -5.51 24.37 -10.35
N SER A 68 -6.66 24.79 -9.84
CA SER A 68 -7.05 24.61 -8.44
C SER A 68 -7.66 23.23 -8.17
N PRO A 69 -7.69 22.78 -6.91
CA PRO A 69 -8.44 21.56 -6.52
C PRO A 69 -9.92 21.60 -6.93
N ALA A 70 -10.56 22.77 -6.87
CA ALA A 70 -11.95 22.95 -7.28
C ALA A 70 -12.16 22.73 -8.80
N GLU A 71 -11.22 23.18 -9.63
CA GLU A 71 -11.27 22.94 -11.08
C GLU A 71 -11.04 21.47 -11.42
N ALA A 72 -10.11 20.81 -10.73
CA ALA A 72 -9.92 19.37 -10.85
C ALA A 72 -11.18 18.59 -10.42
N ALA A 73 -11.83 18.99 -9.32
CA ALA A 73 -13.11 18.43 -8.87
C ALA A 73 -14.19 18.56 -9.94
N ALA A 74 -14.41 19.78 -10.45
CA ALA A 74 -15.41 20.06 -11.48
C ALA A 74 -15.13 19.31 -12.79
N ALA A 75 -13.87 19.02 -13.10
CA ALA A 75 -13.51 18.18 -14.24
C ALA A 75 -13.84 16.70 -13.99
N LEU A 76 -13.51 16.16 -12.81
CA LEU A 76 -13.83 14.78 -12.43
C LEU A 76 -15.34 14.53 -12.28
N GLU A 77 -16.12 15.52 -11.84
CA GLU A 77 -17.58 15.42 -11.77
C GLU A 77 -18.23 15.15 -13.14
N ARG A 78 -17.61 15.64 -14.21
CA ARG A 78 -18.07 15.43 -15.59
C ARG A 78 -17.71 14.05 -16.14
N VAL A 79 -16.86 13.29 -15.45
CA VAL A 79 -16.52 11.92 -15.82
C VAL A 79 -17.66 10.99 -15.43
N ALA A 80 -18.21 10.30 -16.43
CA ALA A 80 -19.19 9.25 -16.21
C ALA A 80 -18.56 8.10 -15.43
N MET A 81 -19.31 7.52 -14.48
CA MET A 81 -18.84 6.35 -13.73
C MET A 81 -18.60 5.20 -14.71
N PRO A 82 -17.38 4.60 -14.76
CA PRO A 82 -17.17 3.44 -15.60
C PRO A 82 -17.89 2.21 -15.05
N GLU A 83 -17.97 1.16 -15.86
CA GLU A 83 -18.43 -0.14 -15.39
C GLU A 83 -17.40 -0.73 -14.42
N LEU A 84 -17.82 -0.97 -13.16
CA LEU A 84 -16.96 -1.48 -12.10
C LEU A 84 -16.79 -3.00 -12.22
N THR A 85 -16.07 -3.42 -13.26
CA THR A 85 -15.67 -4.82 -13.45
C THR A 85 -14.57 -5.22 -12.47
N ASP A 86 -14.41 -6.53 -12.19
CA ASP A 86 -13.31 -7.04 -11.36
C ASP A 86 -11.94 -6.63 -11.92
N ALA A 87 -11.78 -6.60 -13.25
CA ALA A 87 -10.56 -6.16 -13.91
C ALA A 87 -10.25 -4.67 -13.65
N LEU A 88 -11.24 -3.78 -13.82
CA LEU A 88 -11.06 -2.34 -13.59
C LEU A 88 -10.76 -2.04 -12.12
N LEU A 89 -11.45 -2.70 -11.19
CA LEU A 89 -11.19 -2.51 -9.76
C LEU A 89 -9.82 -3.06 -9.35
N PHE A 90 -9.41 -4.20 -9.90
CA PHE A 90 -8.09 -4.76 -9.63
C PHE A 90 -6.97 -3.88 -10.21
N GLU A 91 -7.16 -3.31 -11.40
CA GLU A 91 -6.21 -2.36 -12.00
C GLU A 91 -6.14 -1.05 -11.18
N ALA A 92 -7.28 -0.48 -10.79
CA ALA A 92 -7.31 0.70 -9.92
C ALA A 92 -6.61 0.45 -8.57
N LEU A 93 -6.83 -0.73 -7.97
CA LEU A 93 -6.16 -1.16 -6.74
C LEU A 93 -4.66 -1.32 -6.96
N SER A 94 -4.24 -1.96 -8.04
CA SER A 94 -2.83 -2.13 -8.39
C SER A 94 -2.11 -0.80 -8.50
N ILE A 95 -2.70 0.20 -9.18
CA ILE A 95 -2.11 1.53 -9.33
C ILE A 95 -2.02 2.23 -7.97
N ALA A 96 -3.08 2.14 -7.15
CA ALA A 96 -3.09 2.74 -5.82
C ALA A 96 -2.06 2.12 -4.86
N VAL A 97 -1.76 0.83 -5.04
CA VAL A 97 -0.74 0.09 -4.29
C VAL A 97 0.65 0.44 -4.79
N ASP A 98 0.91 0.34 -6.09
CA ASP A 98 2.24 0.59 -6.69
C ASP A 98 2.75 2.01 -6.38
N LEU A 99 1.87 3.00 -6.40
CA LEU A 99 2.21 4.40 -6.11
C LEU A 99 2.34 4.72 -4.60
N ALA A 100 2.34 3.72 -3.72
CA ALA A 100 2.55 3.91 -2.29
C ALA A 100 4.04 3.96 -1.95
N ALA A 101 4.54 5.15 -1.59
CA ALA A 101 5.95 5.36 -1.27
C ALA A 101 6.10 6.14 0.06
N TYR A 102 6.16 5.44 1.19
CA TYR A 102 6.18 6.06 2.52
C TYR A 102 7.56 6.56 2.98
N TRP A 103 8.55 6.54 2.09
CA TRP A 103 9.89 7.08 2.33
C TRP A 103 10.05 8.53 1.86
N GLN A 104 8.99 9.13 1.32
CA GLN A 104 8.96 10.50 0.80
C GLN A 104 7.63 11.20 1.15
N PRO A 105 7.54 12.53 0.95
CA PRO A 105 6.27 13.23 1.02
C PRO A 105 5.20 12.64 0.11
N PRO A 106 3.90 12.79 0.43
CA PRO A 106 2.82 12.28 -0.41
C PRO A 106 2.91 12.79 -1.85
N SER A 107 2.49 11.96 -2.79
CA SER A 107 2.33 12.41 -4.18
C SER A 107 1.30 13.54 -4.25
N GLY A 108 1.46 14.44 -5.22
CA GLY A 108 0.53 15.54 -5.43
C GLY A 108 -0.92 15.07 -5.59
N GLU A 109 -1.13 13.91 -6.23
CA GLU A 109 -2.44 13.29 -6.40
C GLU A 109 -3.02 12.79 -5.07
N ASP A 110 -2.20 12.29 -4.15
CA ASP A 110 -2.67 11.86 -2.83
C ASP A 110 -3.02 13.06 -1.93
N VAL A 111 -2.26 14.16 -2.05
CA VAL A 111 -2.59 15.45 -1.40
C VAL A 111 -3.90 16.00 -1.98
N LEU A 112 -4.00 16.04 -3.30
CA LEU A 112 -5.18 16.49 -4.04
C LEU A 112 -6.41 15.67 -3.64
N ALA A 113 -6.33 14.35 -3.65
CA ALA A 113 -7.43 13.48 -3.26
C ALA A 113 -7.87 13.70 -1.80
N GLY A 114 -7.01 14.23 -0.94
CA GLY A 114 -7.30 14.58 0.45
C GLY A 114 -7.99 15.94 0.65
N THR A 115 -8.18 16.76 -0.38
CA THR A 115 -8.79 18.09 -0.22
C THR A 115 -10.30 18.03 -0.05
N GLU A 116 -10.90 19.08 0.52
CA GLU A 116 -12.35 19.16 0.74
C GLU A 116 -13.12 19.21 -0.58
N GLU A 117 -12.53 19.79 -1.63
CA GLU A 117 -13.15 19.93 -2.95
C GLU A 117 -13.36 18.57 -3.64
N LEU A 118 -12.45 17.60 -3.44
CA LEU A 118 -12.57 16.27 -4.03
C LEU A 118 -13.47 15.32 -3.25
N ARG A 119 -13.75 15.62 -1.98
CA ARG A 119 -14.56 14.76 -1.13
C ARG A 119 -15.90 14.33 -1.77
N PRO A 120 -16.76 15.23 -2.30
CA PRO A 120 -18.04 14.81 -2.90
C PRO A 120 -17.87 13.89 -4.12
N VAL A 121 -16.83 14.15 -4.92
CA VAL A 121 -16.51 13.34 -6.11
C VAL A 121 -16.08 11.93 -5.70
N LEU A 122 -15.21 11.82 -4.71
CA LEU A 122 -14.70 10.54 -4.22
C LEU A 122 -15.75 9.77 -3.41
N GLU A 123 -16.64 10.44 -2.66
CA GLU A 123 -17.77 9.81 -1.96
C GLU A 123 -18.70 9.07 -2.93
N ARG A 124 -18.97 9.67 -4.10
CA ARG A 124 -19.75 9.02 -5.17
C ARG A 124 -19.08 7.74 -5.65
N VAL A 125 -17.76 7.74 -5.82
CA VAL A 125 -16.99 6.57 -6.30
C VAL A 125 -16.91 5.52 -5.19
N ALA A 126 -16.56 5.92 -3.97
CA ALA A 126 -16.46 5.03 -2.83
C ALA A 126 -17.79 4.29 -2.56
N ALA A 127 -18.93 4.99 -2.69
CA ALA A 127 -20.25 4.36 -2.55
C ALA A 127 -20.52 3.32 -3.65
N ALA A 128 -20.10 3.59 -4.88
CA ALA A 128 -20.23 2.65 -5.99
C ALA A 128 -19.33 1.42 -5.80
N VAL A 129 -18.06 1.63 -5.41
CA VAL A 129 -17.10 0.55 -5.12
C VAL A 129 -17.61 -0.33 -3.99
N ALA A 130 -17.98 0.24 -2.85
CA ALA A 130 -18.51 -0.50 -1.70
C ALA A 130 -19.80 -1.30 -2.01
N GLY A 131 -20.58 -0.85 -3.01
CA GLY A 131 -21.78 -1.55 -3.47
C GLY A 131 -21.54 -2.56 -4.60
N THR A 132 -20.30 -2.75 -5.06
CA THR A 132 -19.99 -3.59 -6.22
C THR A 132 -19.94 -5.08 -5.83
N PRO A 133 -20.72 -5.96 -6.48
CA PRO A 133 -20.58 -7.41 -6.28
C PRO A 133 -19.18 -7.89 -6.69
N GLY A 134 -18.62 -8.87 -5.96
CA GLY A 134 -17.30 -9.44 -6.28
C GLY A 134 -16.15 -8.88 -5.45
N ILE A 135 -16.37 -7.86 -4.61
CA ILE A 135 -15.37 -7.35 -3.66
C ILE A 135 -15.36 -8.11 -2.33
N GLU A 136 -16.16 -9.16 -2.15
CA GLU A 136 -16.28 -9.89 -0.87
C GLU A 136 -14.93 -10.44 -0.40
N TRP A 137 -14.04 -10.75 -1.34
CA TRP A 137 -12.70 -11.22 -1.02
C TRP A 137 -11.81 -10.12 -0.43
N TRP A 138 -12.09 -8.83 -0.67
CA TRP A 138 -11.37 -7.70 -0.06
C TRP A 138 -11.58 -7.62 1.46
N GLU A 139 -12.71 -8.15 1.91
CA GLU A 139 -13.17 -8.13 3.30
C GLU A 139 -12.85 -9.44 4.04
N SER A 140 -12.50 -10.47 3.27
CA SER A 140 -12.20 -11.80 3.81
C SER A 140 -10.80 -11.85 4.44
N GLY A 141 -10.65 -12.70 5.45
CA GLY A 141 -9.36 -13.05 6.00
C GLY A 141 -8.54 -13.93 5.05
N VAL A 142 -7.46 -14.52 5.56
CA VAL A 142 -6.55 -15.36 4.78
C VAL A 142 -7.27 -16.54 4.12
N GLU A 143 -7.15 -16.66 2.79
CA GLU A 143 -7.67 -17.81 2.03
C GLU A 143 -6.66 -18.97 2.13
N ARG A 144 -6.83 -19.86 3.11
CA ARG A 144 -5.86 -20.90 3.44
C ARG A 144 -5.62 -21.93 2.34
N ASN A 145 -6.59 -22.18 1.47
CA ASN A 145 -6.52 -23.28 0.49
C ASN A 145 -5.89 -22.87 -0.84
N ALA A 146 -5.66 -21.58 -1.06
CA ALA A 146 -5.15 -21.05 -2.32
C ALA A 146 -4.11 -19.96 -2.06
N GLN A 147 -2.97 -20.33 -1.47
CA GLN A 147 -1.85 -19.42 -1.19
C GLN A 147 -0.65 -19.74 -2.07
N ALA A 148 0.05 -18.71 -2.53
CA ALA A 148 1.35 -18.87 -3.16
C ALA A 148 2.30 -17.76 -2.75
N ARG A 149 3.59 -18.09 -2.66
CA ARG A 149 4.67 -17.13 -2.46
C ARG A 149 5.21 -16.68 -3.80
N VAL A 150 5.55 -15.40 -3.90
CA VAL A 150 6.20 -14.80 -5.06
C VAL A 150 7.64 -14.49 -4.71
N ARG A 151 8.56 -14.90 -5.59
CA ARG A 151 9.99 -14.64 -5.46
C ARG A 151 10.52 -14.00 -6.73
N TRP A 152 10.92 -12.74 -6.61
CA TRP A 152 11.57 -11.99 -7.67
C TRP A 152 13.01 -12.49 -7.87
N GLU A 153 13.51 -12.53 -9.11
CA GLU A 153 14.82 -13.13 -9.46
C GLU A 153 16.00 -12.62 -8.62
N ASN A 154 15.97 -11.33 -8.28
CA ASN A 154 17.04 -10.66 -7.52
C ASN A 154 16.96 -10.87 -6.00
N TYR A 155 15.98 -11.64 -5.51
CA TYR A 155 15.73 -11.85 -4.08
C TYR A 155 15.78 -13.35 -3.74
N PRO A 156 16.92 -13.86 -3.24
CA PRO A 156 17.03 -15.26 -2.87
C PRO A 156 16.12 -15.61 -1.70
N ALA A 157 15.59 -16.83 -1.67
CA ALA A 157 14.85 -17.34 -0.54
C ALA A 157 15.76 -17.42 0.71
N SER A 158 15.25 -17.00 1.86
CA SER A 158 15.93 -17.24 3.13
C SER A 158 15.90 -18.73 3.46
N THR A 159 17.01 -19.29 3.94
CA THR A 159 17.08 -20.66 4.46
C THR A 159 16.95 -20.70 5.99
N GLU A 160 16.79 -19.54 6.61
CA GLU A 160 16.77 -19.37 8.06
C GLU A 160 15.39 -19.66 8.63
N ALA A 161 15.34 -20.16 9.86
CA ALA A 161 14.08 -20.48 10.49
C ALA A 161 13.30 -19.19 10.87
N PRO A 162 11.96 -19.15 10.75
CA PRO A 162 11.17 -17.94 11.04
C PRO A 162 11.34 -17.37 12.45
N ASP A 163 11.60 -18.21 13.45
CA ASP A 163 11.90 -17.81 14.83
C ASP A 163 13.25 -17.10 14.95
N GLU A 164 14.29 -17.62 14.30
CA GLU A 164 15.61 -16.98 14.20
C GLU A 164 15.51 -15.62 13.48
N ILE A 165 14.74 -15.55 12.39
CA ILE A 165 14.50 -14.31 11.63
C ILE A 165 13.82 -13.28 12.53
N SER A 166 12.80 -13.68 13.29
CA SER A 166 12.06 -12.79 14.17
C SER A 166 12.92 -12.26 15.33
N ALA A 167 13.71 -13.12 15.96
CA ALA A 167 14.63 -12.74 17.04
C ALA A 167 15.73 -11.78 16.55
N ARG A 168 16.28 -12.04 15.35
CA ARG A 168 17.27 -11.15 14.74
C ARG A 168 16.65 -9.82 14.36
N TRP A 169 15.48 -9.82 13.72
CA TRP A 169 14.75 -8.60 13.37
C TRP A 169 14.63 -7.67 14.58
N ARG A 170 14.17 -8.18 15.72
CA ARG A 170 14.06 -7.37 16.94
C ARG A 170 15.40 -6.73 17.33
N SER A 171 16.48 -7.51 17.27
CA SER A 171 17.83 -7.05 17.63
C SER A 171 18.35 -5.97 16.67
N GLU A 172 18.10 -6.13 15.37
CA GLU A 172 18.46 -5.16 14.32
C GLU A 172 17.68 -3.85 14.50
N GLN A 173 16.39 -3.92 14.84
CA GLN A 173 15.56 -2.73 15.06
C GLN A 173 15.98 -1.95 16.30
N VAL A 174 16.37 -2.63 17.39
CA VAL A 174 16.94 -1.97 18.57
C VAL A 174 18.26 -1.27 18.23
N ALA A 175 19.12 -1.91 17.46
CA ALA A 175 20.39 -1.33 17.03
C ALA A 175 20.16 -0.11 16.12
N GLU A 176 19.24 -0.20 15.16
CA GLU A 176 18.83 0.90 14.29
C GLU A 176 18.30 2.08 15.13
N GLU A 177 17.38 1.84 16.06
CA GLU A 177 16.81 2.90 16.90
C GLU A 177 17.87 3.63 17.73
N VAL A 178 18.82 2.88 18.33
CA VAL A 178 19.94 3.47 19.08
C VAL A 178 20.84 4.32 18.20
N ASP A 179 21.14 3.86 16.97
CA ASP A 179 21.96 4.61 16.03
C ASP A 179 21.27 5.90 15.54
N PHE A 180 19.98 5.82 15.20
CA PHE A 180 19.20 6.98 14.78
C PHE A 180 18.99 8.00 15.93
N ALA A 181 18.94 7.53 17.17
CA ALA A 181 18.85 8.39 18.36
C ALA A 181 20.15 9.18 18.63
N GLN A 182 21.29 8.79 18.06
CA GLN A 182 22.54 9.55 18.16
C GLN A 182 22.57 10.78 17.23
N GLN A 183 21.68 10.84 16.25
CA GLN A 183 21.63 11.87 15.22
C GLN A 183 20.20 12.44 15.08
N LEU A 184 19.57 12.79 16.20
CA LEU A 184 18.19 13.30 16.24
C LEU A 184 17.99 14.61 15.45
N ASP A 185 19.04 15.39 15.28
CA ASP A 185 19.06 16.67 14.55
C ASP A 185 19.16 16.53 13.03
N ASN A 186 19.52 15.34 12.52
CA ASN A 186 19.64 15.12 11.08
C ASN A 186 18.27 14.88 10.43
N VAL A 187 17.58 15.98 10.11
CA VAL A 187 16.23 15.98 9.49
C VAL A 187 16.19 15.47 8.04
N ARG A 188 17.36 15.25 7.40
CA ARG A 188 17.45 14.69 6.03
C ARG A 188 17.77 13.21 6.00
N ARG A 189 18.03 12.60 7.17
CA ARG A 189 18.40 11.19 7.25
C ARG A 189 17.18 10.32 6.95
N SER A 190 17.20 9.63 5.81
CA SER A 190 16.21 8.59 5.53
C SER A 190 16.48 7.35 6.41
N GLY A 191 15.43 6.65 6.79
CA GLY A 191 15.47 5.43 7.60
C GLY A 191 14.51 4.38 7.08
N SER A 192 14.35 3.30 7.84
CA SER A 192 13.34 2.29 7.54
C SER A 192 11.93 2.90 7.58
N TRP A 193 11.20 2.75 6.48
CA TRP A 193 9.85 3.29 6.30
C TRP A 193 8.76 2.24 6.44
N TRP A 194 9.11 0.96 6.48
CA TRP A 194 8.16 -0.14 6.62
C TRP A 194 7.79 -0.38 8.09
N SER A 195 6.55 -0.80 8.30
CA SER A 195 6.04 -1.31 9.58
C SER A 195 5.77 -2.82 9.57
N THR A 196 6.06 -3.50 8.45
CA THR A 196 5.89 -4.94 8.27
C THR A 196 6.81 -5.78 9.17
N PRO A 197 6.48 -7.07 9.33
CA PRO A 197 7.44 -8.08 9.79
C PRO A 197 8.69 -8.13 8.90
N ALA A 198 9.70 -8.85 9.35
CA ALA A 198 10.96 -8.97 8.60
C ALA A 198 10.73 -9.51 7.18
N ALA A 199 11.23 -8.79 6.17
CA ALA A 199 11.08 -9.15 4.76
C ALA A 199 11.63 -10.53 4.36
N ARG A 200 12.46 -11.13 5.22
CA ARG A 200 13.01 -12.50 5.05
C ARG A 200 12.04 -13.60 5.48
N LEU A 201 10.98 -13.27 6.21
CA LEU A 201 9.97 -14.25 6.60
C LEU A 201 9.25 -14.79 5.35
N PRO A 202 8.77 -16.04 5.39
CA PRO A 202 7.88 -16.52 4.35
C PRO A 202 6.64 -15.62 4.26
N ARG A 203 6.29 -15.26 3.02
CA ARG A 203 5.12 -14.46 2.71
C ARG A 203 4.33 -15.07 1.56
N SER A 204 3.02 -14.94 1.61
CA SER A 204 2.13 -15.39 0.56
C SER A 204 0.93 -14.48 0.43
N THR A 205 0.28 -14.56 -0.72
CA THR A 205 -1.02 -13.94 -0.99
C THR A 205 -1.95 -14.98 -1.58
N ARG A 206 -3.25 -14.71 -1.62
CA ARG A 206 -4.19 -15.61 -2.28
C ARG A 206 -3.94 -15.69 -3.79
N VAL A 207 -4.23 -16.84 -4.37
CA VAL A 207 -4.25 -17.09 -5.82
C VAL A 207 -5.64 -16.78 -6.37
N ARG A 208 -5.72 -15.94 -7.41
CA ARG A 208 -6.98 -15.59 -8.08
C ARG A 208 -6.98 -16.04 -9.54
N ALA A 209 -7.86 -16.98 -9.87
CA ALA A 209 -8.16 -17.44 -11.23
C ALA A 209 -6.88 -17.67 -12.05
N ALA A 210 -6.87 -17.24 -13.33
CA ALA A 210 -5.73 -17.36 -14.22
C ALA A 210 -4.64 -16.30 -13.98
N GLY A 211 -4.90 -15.27 -13.16
CA GLY A 211 -3.96 -14.18 -12.90
C GLY A 211 -2.85 -14.52 -11.90
N GLY A 212 -2.94 -15.68 -11.23
CA GLY A 212 -1.95 -16.10 -10.24
C GLY A 212 -2.15 -15.47 -8.86
N PRO A 213 -1.14 -15.54 -7.97
CA PRO A 213 -1.19 -14.85 -6.68
C PRO A 213 -1.23 -13.32 -6.86
N VAL A 214 -2.08 -12.65 -6.07
CA VAL A 214 -2.23 -11.18 -6.17
C VAL A 214 -0.93 -10.44 -5.83
N GLY A 215 0.00 -11.05 -5.09
CA GLY A 215 1.34 -10.52 -4.80
C GLY A 215 2.28 -10.41 -6.00
N LEU A 216 1.86 -10.86 -7.20
CA LEU A 216 2.55 -10.50 -8.46
C LEU A 216 2.27 -9.05 -8.89
N THR A 217 1.13 -8.51 -8.47
CA THR A 217 0.60 -7.22 -8.97
C THR A 217 0.45 -6.20 -7.84
N LEU A 218 -0.02 -6.63 -6.68
CA LEU A 218 -0.29 -5.75 -5.54
C LEU A 218 0.97 -5.59 -4.67
N VAL A 219 1.98 -4.92 -5.23
CA VAL A 219 3.26 -4.63 -4.55
C VAL A 219 3.44 -3.13 -4.45
N GLU A 220 3.66 -2.61 -3.25
CA GLU A 220 3.99 -1.19 -3.06
C GLU A 220 5.37 -0.87 -3.64
N ASP A 221 5.51 0.30 -4.28
CA ASP A 221 6.77 0.83 -4.80
C ASP A 221 7.54 -0.21 -5.65
N SER A 222 6.84 -0.81 -6.63
CA SER A 222 7.40 -1.92 -7.38
C SER A 222 8.57 -1.48 -8.26
N LEU A 223 9.55 -2.37 -8.47
CA LEU A 223 10.74 -2.08 -9.29
C LEU A 223 10.54 -2.42 -10.78
N GLY A 224 9.29 -2.55 -11.24
CA GLY A 224 8.97 -2.90 -12.63
C GLY A 224 9.44 -4.31 -13.01
N TRP A 225 9.36 -5.28 -12.09
CA TRP A 225 9.73 -6.67 -12.36
C TRP A 225 8.89 -7.28 -13.49
N THR A 226 9.54 -7.97 -14.42
CA THR A 226 8.90 -8.62 -15.57
C THR A 226 8.87 -10.14 -15.48
N SER A 227 9.50 -10.72 -14.46
CA SER A 227 9.54 -12.16 -14.20
C SER A 227 9.58 -12.45 -12.70
N ALA A 228 9.00 -13.58 -12.32
CA ALA A 228 8.96 -14.07 -10.95
C ALA A 228 8.89 -15.59 -10.90
N HIS A 229 9.32 -16.16 -9.78
CA HIS A 229 9.02 -17.54 -9.43
C HIS A 229 7.84 -17.58 -8.45
N VAL A 230 6.83 -18.36 -8.78
CA VAL A 230 5.63 -18.56 -7.96
C VAL A 230 5.66 -19.97 -7.42
N GLN A 231 5.56 -20.09 -6.11
CA GLN A 231 5.53 -21.39 -5.43
C GLN A 231 4.22 -21.48 -4.65
N PRO A 232 3.27 -22.34 -5.06
CA PRO A 232 2.12 -22.68 -4.23
C PRO A 232 2.56 -23.26 -2.90
N ILE A 233 1.90 -22.84 -1.82
CA ILE A 233 2.22 -23.26 -0.45
C ILE A 233 1.03 -23.92 0.23
N ALA A 234 1.29 -24.70 1.27
CA ALA A 234 0.29 -25.05 2.27
C ALA A 234 0.35 -23.99 3.38
N ALA A 235 -0.76 -23.28 3.61
CA ALA A 235 -0.86 -22.33 4.71
C ALA A 235 -0.63 -23.07 6.05
N PRO A 236 0.31 -22.62 6.90
CA PRO A 236 0.56 -23.24 8.19
C PRO A 236 -0.69 -23.32 9.09
N ASP A 237 -0.78 -24.39 9.87
CA ASP A 237 -1.75 -24.51 10.95
C ASP A 237 -1.49 -23.46 12.04
N GLY A 238 -2.53 -23.11 12.80
CA GLY A 238 -2.45 -22.16 13.91
C GLY A 238 -3.20 -20.85 13.66
N GLU A 239 -3.20 -19.98 14.66
CA GLU A 239 -3.90 -18.69 14.60
C GLU A 239 -3.23 -17.74 13.61
N VAL A 240 -4.04 -17.08 12.78
CA VAL A 240 -3.59 -15.97 11.92
C VAL A 240 -4.28 -14.72 12.43
N ILE A 241 -3.50 -13.70 12.77
CA ILE A 241 -4.02 -12.41 13.20
C ILE A 241 -4.44 -11.65 11.94
N GLU A 242 -5.70 -11.24 11.90
CA GLU A 242 -6.29 -10.49 10.79
C GLU A 242 -6.21 -8.99 11.07
N ILE A 243 -5.55 -8.24 10.19
CA ILE A 243 -5.59 -6.77 10.17
C ILE A 243 -6.61 -6.37 9.10
N ASP A 244 -7.86 -6.14 9.52
CA ASP A 244 -8.97 -5.76 8.63
C ASP A 244 -9.34 -4.26 8.71
N GLY A 245 -8.56 -3.48 9.46
CA GLY A 245 -8.76 -2.05 9.62
C GLY A 245 -7.84 -1.41 10.65
N PRO A 246 -7.97 -0.08 10.84
CA PRO A 246 -7.09 0.68 11.72
C PRO A 246 -7.26 0.31 13.19
N GLU A 247 -8.45 -0.12 13.61
CA GLU A 247 -8.70 -0.57 14.99
C GLU A 247 -7.98 -1.88 15.29
N ALA A 248 -7.96 -2.83 14.33
CA ALA A 248 -7.22 -4.09 14.46
C ALA A 248 -5.71 -3.83 14.56
N TRP A 249 -5.18 -2.94 13.71
CA TRP A 249 -3.79 -2.50 13.79
C TRP A 249 -3.47 -1.82 15.12
N ALA A 250 -4.32 -0.89 15.57
CA ALA A 250 -4.13 -0.19 16.83
C ALA A 250 -4.16 -1.14 18.04
N ALA A 251 -5.06 -2.13 18.02
CA ALA A 251 -5.13 -3.16 19.04
C ALA A 251 -3.85 -4.01 19.07
N LEU A 252 -3.31 -4.38 17.91
CA LEU A 252 -2.06 -5.13 17.81
C LEU A 252 -0.87 -4.31 18.35
N CYS A 253 -0.77 -3.03 17.98
CA CYS A 253 0.26 -2.11 18.51
C CYS A 253 0.17 -1.96 20.03
N ARG A 254 -1.04 -1.86 20.59
CA ARG A 254 -1.23 -1.76 22.06
C ARG A 254 -0.88 -3.04 22.79
N ARG A 255 -1.15 -4.21 22.18
CA ARG A 255 -0.86 -5.52 22.76
C ARG A 255 0.64 -5.81 22.76
N HIS A 256 1.32 -5.44 21.68
CA HIS A 256 2.76 -5.69 21.47
C HIS A 256 3.49 -4.39 21.10
N PRO A 257 3.61 -3.41 22.01
CA PRO A 257 4.17 -2.11 21.67
C PRO A 257 5.69 -2.18 21.47
N PHE A 258 6.15 -1.69 20.32
CA PHE A 258 7.56 -1.50 20.03
C PHE A 258 7.85 -0.06 19.58
N PRO A 259 8.34 0.82 20.48
CA PRO A 259 8.69 2.19 20.14
C PRO A 259 9.90 2.24 19.20
N LEU A 260 9.75 2.93 18.06
CA LEU A 260 10.78 3.08 17.01
C LEU A 260 10.80 4.52 16.49
N THR A 261 10.76 5.48 17.41
CA THR A 261 10.55 6.87 17.07
C THR A 261 11.74 7.46 16.32
N ALA A 262 12.96 7.28 16.82
CA ALA A 262 14.13 7.94 16.26
C ALA A 262 14.40 7.50 14.81
N SER A 263 14.21 6.22 14.52
CA SER A 263 14.45 5.60 13.22
C SER A 263 13.37 5.86 12.18
N ARG A 264 12.11 6.05 12.61
CA ARG A 264 10.97 6.28 11.71
C ARG A 264 10.62 7.74 11.55
N ARG A 265 11.03 8.61 12.51
CA ARG A 265 10.57 10.01 12.61
C ARG A 265 10.57 10.73 11.27
N ASN A 266 11.68 10.72 10.52
CA ASN A 266 11.82 11.57 9.35
C ASN A 266 10.92 11.05 8.21
N VAL A 267 11.01 9.76 7.88
CA VAL A 267 10.24 9.18 6.76
C VAL A 267 8.74 9.19 7.05
N TRP A 268 8.33 8.90 8.30
CA TRP A 268 6.91 8.94 8.67
C TRP A 268 6.38 10.36 8.86
N GLU A 269 7.21 11.31 9.29
CA GLU A 269 6.85 12.74 9.29
C GLU A 269 6.70 13.25 7.85
N TRP A 270 7.63 12.94 6.94
CA TRP A 270 7.51 13.35 5.53
C TRP A 270 6.21 12.84 4.91
N THR A 271 5.89 11.56 5.11
CA THR A 271 4.71 10.95 4.47
C THR A 271 3.39 11.29 5.15
N THR A 272 3.36 11.56 6.46
CA THR A 272 2.10 11.80 7.20
C THR A 272 1.91 13.22 7.70
N GLY A 273 2.95 14.05 7.70
CA GLY A 273 2.98 15.36 8.33
C GLY A 273 2.95 15.32 9.87
N ARG A 274 3.00 14.13 10.48
CA ARG A 274 2.91 13.97 11.95
C ARG A 274 4.29 13.85 12.58
N GLU A 275 4.54 14.73 13.56
CA GLU A 275 5.68 14.62 14.47
C GLU A 275 5.35 13.82 15.73
N GLY A 276 6.39 13.38 16.44
CA GLY A 276 6.28 12.81 17.79
C GLY A 276 6.49 11.30 17.85
N MET A 277 5.95 10.68 18.91
CA MET A 277 6.21 9.26 19.21
C MET A 277 5.55 8.34 18.19
N TRP A 278 6.32 7.37 17.73
CA TRP A 278 5.94 6.32 16.80
C TRP A 278 6.17 4.94 17.40
N VAL A 279 5.16 4.07 17.23
CA VAL A 279 5.11 2.70 17.73
C VAL A 279 4.61 1.79 16.62
N GLN A 280 5.10 0.56 16.57
CA GLN A 280 4.52 -0.52 15.76
C GLN A 280 4.47 -1.81 16.57
N PRO A 281 3.89 -2.90 16.03
CA PRO A 281 3.92 -4.19 16.67
C PRO A 281 5.35 -4.74 16.82
N ASP A 282 5.64 -5.31 17.97
CA ASP A 282 6.82 -6.11 18.22
C ASP A 282 6.67 -7.48 17.53
N TRP A 283 7.12 -7.58 16.28
CA TRP A 283 6.91 -8.79 15.48
C TRP A 283 7.54 -10.04 16.08
N ALA A 284 8.61 -9.92 16.86
CA ALA A 284 9.18 -11.05 17.60
C ALA A 284 8.28 -11.54 18.74
N ALA A 285 7.55 -10.62 19.40
CA ALA A 285 6.55 -11.00 20.39
C ALA A 285 5.30 -11.61 19.73
N VAL A 286 4.85 -11.05 18.61
CA VAL A 286 3.71 -11.56 17.82
C VAL A 286 3.99 -12.97 17.29
N ALA A 287 5.21 -13.24 16.83
CA ALA A 287 5.64 -14.57 16.39
C ALA A 287 5.50 -15.66 17.47
N GLY A 288 5.46 -15.28 18.76
CA GLY A 288 5.25 -16.21 19.87
C GLY A 288 3.79 -16.63 20.10
N GLU A 289 2.81 -15.98 19.46
CA GLU A 289 1.38 -16.25 19.68
C GLU A 289 0.59 -16.61 18.41
N ALA A 290 1.12 -16.32 17.21
CA ALA A 290 0.44 -16.53 15.95
C ALA A 290 1.32 -17.25 14.92
N ALA A 291 0.70 -18.05 14.07
CA ALA A 291 1.37 -18.67 12.91
C ALA A 291 1.63 -17.65 11.79
N GLY A 292 0.84 -16.59 11.73
CA GLY A 292 1.05 -15.50 10.79
C GLY A 292 0.17 -14.29 11.09
N VAL A 293 0.40 -13.21 10.35
CA VAL A 293 -0.43 -12.00 10.34
C VAL A 293 -0.78 -11.69 8.89
N HIS A 294 -2.07 -11.49 8.63
CA HIS A 294 -2.61 -11.18 7.31
C HIS A 294 -3.19 -9.77 7.30
N LEU A 295 -2.89 -9.02 6.23
CA LEU A 295 -3.49 -7.72 5.96
C LEU A 295 -4.54 -7.88 4.86
N SER A 296 -5.83 -7.71 5.18
CA SER A 296 -6.87 -7.77 4.15
C SER A 296 -6.79 -6.56 3.21
N VAL A 297 -7.39 -6.65 2.03
CA VAL A 297 -7.43 -5.51 1.08
C VAL A 297 -8.18 -4.32 1.70
N SER A 298 -9.31 -4.58 2.38
CA SER A 298 -10.06 -3.54 3.10
C SER A 298 -9.23 -2.93 4.24
N GLY A 299 -8.49 -3.75 4.98
CA GLY A 299 -7.55 -3.30 6.00
C GLY A 299 -6.47 -2.40 5.42
N TYR A 300 -5.85 -2.79 4.31
CA TYR A 300 -4.89 -1.98 3.58
C TYR A 300 -5.48 -0.62 3.19
N LEU A 301 -6.61 -0.60 2.49
CA LEU A 301 -7.23 0.64 1.97
C LEU A 301 -7.60 1.63 3.09
N ALA A 302 -8.01 1.12 4.26
CA ALA A 302 -8.42 1.93 5.41
C ALA A 302 -7.26 2.38 6.32
N THR A 303 -6.08 1.74 6.21
CA THR A 303 -5.02 1.80 7.23
C THR A 303 -3.67 2.25 6.68
N ALA A 304 -3.31 1.85 5.47
CA ALA A 304 -1.98 2.11 4.91
C ALA A 304 -1.75 3.60 4.63
N GLY A 305 -0.62 4.12 5.08
CA GLY A 305 -0.26 5.54 5.02
C GLY A 305 -1.09 6.48 5.89
N ARG A 306 -1.98 5.95 6.74
CA ARG A 306 -2.80 6.76 7.66
C ARG A 306 -2.16 6.82 9.04
N VAL A 307 -2.21 8.00 9.67
CA VAL A 307 -1.91 8.15 11.10
C VAL A 307 -2.96 7.43 11.94
N ILE A 308 -2.51 6.52 12.80
CA ILE A 308 -3.35 5.77 13.73
C ILE A 308 -2.94 6.12 15.15
N GLU A 309 -3.77 6.90 15.82
CA GLU A 309 -3.50 7.35 17.19
C GLU A 309 -3.68 6.22 18.21
N LEU A 310 -2.67 6.06 19.07
CA LEU A 310 -2.62 5.03 20.11
C LEU A 310 -2.81 5.60 21.53
N GLY A 311 -3.17 6.89 21.64
CA GLY A 311 -3.24 7.59 22.92
C GLY A 311 -1.84 7.90 23.45
N ASP A 312 -1.60 7.62 24.72
CA ASP A 312 -0.32 7.94 25.39
C ASP A 312 0.90 7.21 24.81
N LEU A 313 0.69 6.15 24.02
CA LEU A 313 1.77 5.43 23.34
C LEU A 313 2.35 6.20 22.13
N GLY A 314 1.62 7.18 21.59
CA GLY A 314 1.97 7.85 20.34
C GLY A 314 1.06 7.45 19.19
N ALA A 315 1.60 7.31 17.98
CA ALA A 315 0.87 6.84 16.81
C ALA A 315 1.60 5.72 16.07
N SER A 316 0.92 5.16 15.09
CA SER A 316 1.44 4.16 14.15
C SER A 316 0.93 4.42 12.74
N THR A 317 1.51 3.74 11.76
CA THR A 317 1.03 3.68 10.38
C THR A 317 1.34 2.30 9.79
N VAL A 318 0.53 1.84 8.84
CA VAL A 318 0.86 0.66 8.03
C VAL A 318 1.63 1.12 6.79
N ALA A 319 2.79 0.53 6.57
CA ALA A 319 3.69 0.89 5.48
C ALA A 319 4.55 -0.30 5.05
N GLY A 320 4.74 -0.48 3.74
CA GLY A 320 5.58 -1.54 3.16
C GLY A 320 4.88 -2.90 3.10
N TRP A 321 3.54 -2.95 3.16
CA TRP A 321 2.74 -4.17 3.27
C TRP A 321 1.73 -4.26 2.12
N GLY A 322 1.85 -5.30 1.28
CA GLY A 322 0.89 -5.52 0.20
C GLY A 322 -0.50 -5.92 0.72
N PRO A 323 -1.59 -5.49 0.06
CA PRO A 323 -2.93 -5.99 0.39
C PRO A 323 -3.02 -7.50 0.12
N ASP A 324 -3.74 -8.21 1.00
CA ASP A 324 -3.87 -9.66 1.01
C ASP A 324 -2.58 -10.45 1.36
N GLU A 325 -1.50 -9.75 1.73
CA GLU A 325 -0.23 -10.38 2.07
C GLU A 325 -0.26 -10.91 3.52
N THR A 326 0.11 -12.17 3.65
CA THR A 326 0.34 -12.82 4.94
C THR A 326 1.83 -12.99 5.18
N PHE A 327 2.32 -12.54 6.33
CA PHE A 327 3.64 -12.90 6.83
C PHE A 327 3.50 -14.09 7.78
N TRP A 328 4.26 -15.14 7.53
CA TRP A 328 4.23 -16.37 8.33
C TRP A 328 5.40 -16.41 9.30
N PHE A 329 5.09 -16.65 10.58
CA PHE A 329 6.07 -16.89 11.65
C PHE A 329 6.34 -18.39 11.86
N THR A 330 5.69 -19.24 11.07
CA THR A 330 5.87 -20.69 11.03
C THR A 330 6.47 -21.09 9.67
N PRO A 331 7.31 -22.14 9.60
CA PRO A 331 7.79 -22.67 8.34
C PRO A 331 6.65 -22.99 7.37
N VAL A 332 6.86 -22.68 6.09
CA VAL A 332 5.87 -22.84 5.03
C VAL A 332 6.35 -23.89 4.04
N GLU A 333 5.54 -24.93 3.87
CA GLU A 333 5.84 -26.04 2.95
C GLU A 333 5.25 -25.78 1.54
N PRO A 334 5.99 -26.12 0.47
CA PRO A 334 5.43 -26.16 -0.88
C PRO A 334 4.25 -27.13 -0.98
N SER A 335 3.16 -26.70 -1.63
CA SER A 335 2.00 -27.58 -1.93
C SER A 335 1.98 -28.09 -3.37
N ALA A 336 2.77 -27.49 -4.26
CA ALA A 336 2.95 -27.89 -5.65
C ALA A 336 4.38 -27.55 -6.11
N PRO A 337 4.79 -27.83 -7.37
CA PRO A 337 6.06 -27.33 -7.92
C PRO A 337 6.09 -25.79 -8.07
N GLU A 338 7.29 -25.22 -8.06
CA GLU A 338 7.50 -23.81 -8.42
C GLU A 338 7.32 -23.61 -9.93
N GLU A 339 6.71 -22.50 -10.31
CA GLU A 339 6.45 -22.11 -11.69
C GLU A 339 7.12 -20.75 -11.98
N GLU A 340 7.65 -20.59 -13.19
CA GLU A 340 8.11 -19.29 -13.67
C GLU A 340 6.93 -18.52 -14.28
N TRP A 341 6.83 -17.24 -13.93
CA TRP A 341 5.81 -16.33 -14.40
C TRP A 341 6.47 -15.14 -15.07
N VAL A 342 5.89 -14.69 -16.18
CA VAL A 342 6.34 -13.52 -16.94
C VAL A 342 5.20 -12.51 -17.09
N CYS A 343 5.56 -11.24 -17.03
CA CYS A 343 4.65 -10.13 -17.23
C CYS A 343 4.63 -9.74 -18.72
N ASP A 344 3.43 -9.73 -19.31
CA ASP A 344 3.17 -9.33 -20.70
C ASP A 344 2.14 -8.18 -20.69
N GLY A 345 2.64 -6.95 -20.73
CA GLY A 345 1.82 -5.75 -20.51
C GLY A 345 1.29 -5.69 -19.07
N PRO A 346 -0.03 -5.58 -18.83
CA PRO A 346 -0.61 -5.57 -17.48
C PRO A 346 -0.86 -6.97 -16.89
N ALA A 347 -0.60 -8.04 -17.65
CA ALA A 347 -1.01 -9.39 -17.29
C ALA A 347 0.18 -10.31 -17.00
N TRP A 348 0.06 -11.11 -15.94
CA TRP A 348 0.98 -12.18 -15.59
C TRP A 348 0.51 -13.51 -16.16
N ARG A 349 1.46 -14.32 -16.65
CA ARG A 349 1.19 -15.69 -17.12
C ARG A 349 2.37 -16.62 -16.80
N VAL A 350 2.07 -17.91 -16.66
CA VAL A 350 3.10 -18.96 -16.60
C VAL A 350 3.91 -18.93 -17.90
N ALA A 351 5.24 -19.00 -17.78
CA ALA A 351 6.21 -18.90 -18.87
C ALA A 351 6.11 -20.06 -19.89
#